data_AF-A0A2H0UVG1-F1
#
_entry.id   AF-A0A2H0UVG1-F1
#
_cell.length_a   1.000
_cell.length_b   1.000
_cell.length_c   1.000
_cell.angle_alpha   90.00
_cell.angle_beta   90.00
_cell.angle_gamma   90.00
#
_symmetry.space_group_name_H-M   'P 1'
#
loop_
_entity.id
_entity.type
_entity.pdbx_description
1 polymer ?
#
loop_
_entity_poly.entity_id
_entity_poly.type
_entity_poly.pdbx_seq_one_letter_code
_entity_poly.pdbx_strand_id
1 'polypeptide(L)'
;MKVELKLYQDEEWLRQMLDEQDKLLSEIADLCEVSLSTVSRWAARFEIRKIRTYSGDRSGPNNPFWKGGRYQDKTSGYILVHNPEHPASNTNGYVLEHRLVMEEKLGRLLKPNEIVYHKNSKKNDNHPKNLILALVGEPIGQEIKCPFCQEKFKAT
;
A
#
# COMPACT_ATOMS: atom_id res chain seq x y z
N MET A 1 9.79 -28.41 -28.90
CA MET A 1 8.37 -28.39 -28.48
C MET A 1 7.69 -27.23 -29.19
N LYS A 2 6.69 -27.48 -30.03
CA LYS A 2 5.83 -26.41 -30.55
C LYS A 2 4.88 -26.03 -29.41
N VAL A 3 4.90 -24.77 -28.99
CA VAL A 3 3.90 -24.24 -28.06
C VAL A 3 2.61 -24.11 -28.87
N GLU A 4 1.58 -24.86 -28.50
CA GLU A 4 0.26 -24.73 -29.09
C GLU A 4 -0.29 -23.36 -28.71
N LEU A 5 -0.48 -22.49 -29.72
CA LEU A 5 -1.00 -21.15 -29.51
C LEU A 5 -2.49 -21.23 -29.20
N LYS A 6 -2.92 -20.50 -28.18
CA LYS A 6 -4.35 -20.36 -27.90
C LYS A 6 -4.97 -19.44 -28.95
N LEU A 7 -6.24 -19.66 -29.31
CA LEU A 7 -6.94 -18.94 -30.39
C LEU A 7 -6.77 -17.41 -30.33
N TYR A 8 -6.97 -16.80 -29.15
CA TYR A 8 -6.81 -15.35 -28.95
C TYR A 8 -5.36 -14.83 -28.99
N GLN A 9 -4.36 -15.72 -29.12
CA GLN A 9 -2.95 -15.39 -29.32
C GLN A 9 -2.56 -15.43 -30.81
N ASP A 10 -3.47 -15.86 -31.67
CA ASP A 10 -3.34 -15.76 -33.12
C ASP A 10 -3.92 -14.41 -33.56
N GLU A 11 -3.06 -13.59 -34.17
CA GLU A 11 -3.42 -12.25 -34.62
C GLU A 11 -4.49 -12.29 -35.72
N GLU A 12 -4.37 -13.19 -36.68
CA GLU A 12 -5.29 -13.28 -37.81
C GLU A 12 -6.67 -13.72 -37.34
N TRP A 13 -6.71 -14.74 -36.47
CA TRP A 13 -7.96 -15.20 -35.87
C TRP A 13 -8.65 -14.10 -35.05
N LEU A 14 -7.89 -13.37 -34.23
CA LEU A 14 -8.46 -12.33 -33.38
C LEU A 14 -8.97 -11.13 -34.19
N ARG A 15 -8.26 -10.75 -35.27
CA ARG A 15 -8.73 -9.74 -36.25
C ARG A 15 -10.02 -10.18 -36.92
N GLN A 16 -10.07 -11.43 -37.40
CA GLN A 16 -11.27 -11.97 -38.05
C GLN A 16 -12.50 -11.92 -37.13
N MET A 17 -12.35 -12.34 -35.86
CA MET A 17 -13.47 -12.29 -34.92
C MET A 17 -13.97 -10.86 -34.67
N LEU A 18 -13.07 -9.87 -34.61
CA LEU A 18 -13.39 -8.48 -34.30
C LEU A 18 -13.91 -7.70 -35.51
N ASP A 19 -13.25 -7.82 -36.67
CA ASP A 19 -13.50 -6.99 -37.85
C ASP A 19 -14.53 -7.62 -38.80
N GLU A 20 -14.50 -8.95 -38.99
CA GLU A 20 -15.39 -9.63 -39.95
C GLU A 20 -16.68 -10.13 -39.29
N GLN A 21 -16.60 -10.59 -38.04
CA GLN A 21 -17.75 -11.15 -37.32
C GLN A 21 -18.42 -10.17 -36.35
N ASP A 22 -17.91 -8.92 -36.28
CA ASP A 22 -18.39 -7.84 -35.40
C ASP A 22 -18.58 -8.28 -33.93
N LYS A 23 -17.76 -9.24 -33.46
CA LYS A 23 -17.85 -9.72 -32.08
C LYS A 23 -17.28 -8.70 -31.13
N LEU A 24 -17.94 -8.54 -29.99
CA LEU A 24 -17.39 -7.83 -28.86
C LEU A 24 -16.25 -8.65 -28.23
N LEU A 25 -15.27 -7.95 -27.66
CA LEU A 25 -14.18 -8.60 -26.91
C LEU A 25 -14.67 -9.50 -25.77
N SER A 26 -15.84 -9.21 -25.20
CA SER A 26 -16.49 -10.05 -24.18
C SER A 26 -16.97 -11.37 -24.76
N GLU A 27 -17.55 -11.36 -25.95
CA GLU A 27 -18.03 -12.58 -26.62
C GLU A 27 -16.85 -13.47 -27.04
N ILE A 28 -15.76 -12.87 -27.52
CA ILE A 28 -14.51 -13.60 -27.80
C ILE A 28 -13.92 -14.19 -26.52
N ALA A 29 -14.00 -13.46 -25.41
CA ALA A 29 -13.53 -13.94 -24.11
C ALA A 29 -14.35 -15.13 -23.61
N ASP A 30 -15.69 -15.07 -23.77
CA ASP A 30 -16.60 -16.18 -23.45
C ASP A 30 -16.32 -17.41 -24.33
N LEU A 31 -16.14 -17.23 -25.65
CA LEU A 31 -15.78 -18.30 -26.58
C LEU A 31 -14.44 -18.98 -26.25
N CYS A 32 -13.49 -18.22 -25.72
CA CYS A 32 -12.18 -18.70 -25.35
C CYS A 32 -12.08 -19.14 -23.88
N GLU A 33 -13.16 -19.04 -23.10
CA GLU A 33 -13.21 -19.31 -21.66
C GLU A 33 -12.12 -18.55 -20.87
N VAL A 34 -11.91 -17.28 -21.20
CA VAL A 34 -10.93 -16.39 -20.54
C VAL A 34 -11.56 -15.09 -20.10
N SER A 35 -10.87 -14.35 -19.24
CA SER A 35 -11.33 -13.00 -18.87
C SER A 35 -11.29 -12.05 -20.08
N LEU A 36 -12.25 -11.11 -20.14
CA LEU A 36 -12.25 -9.98 -21.08
C LEU A 36 -10.88 -9.30 -21.15
N SER A 37 -10.25 -9.07 -19.99
CA SER A 37 -8.93 -8.44 -19.85
C SER A 37 -7.83 -9.18 -20.61
N THR A 38 -7.92 -10.50 -20.72
CA THR A 38 -6.97 -11.33 -21.45
C THR A 38 -7.05 -11.04 -22.94
N VAL A 39 -8.24 -11.16 -23.55
CA VAL A 39 -8.46 -10.88 -24.98
C VAL A 39 -8.15 -9.42 -25.29
N SER A 40 -8.61 -8.50 -24.43
CA SER A 40 -8.33 -7.07 -24.47
C SER A 40 -6.83 -6.74 -24.56
N ARG A 41 -5.97 -7.48 -23.83
CA ARG A 41 -4.52 -7.30 -23.84
C ARG A 41 -3.88 -7.80 -25.13
N TRP A 42 -4.34 -8.94 -25.66
CA TRP A 42 -3.85 -9.48 -26.93
C TRP A 42 -4.27 -8.63 -28.12
N ALA A 43 -5.54 -8.21 -28.18
CA ALA A 43 -6.01 -7.27 -29.19
C ALA A 43 -5.22 -5.95 -29.18
N ALA A 44 -4.81 -5.48 -28.01
CA ALA A 44 -3.94 -4.32 -27.90
C ALA A 44 -2.50 -4.58 -28.33
N ARG A 45 -1.96 -5.75 -28.02
CA ARG A 45 -0.61 -6.18 -28.43
C ARG A 45 -0.48 -6.28 -29.95
N PHE A 46 -1.54 -6.71 -30.62
CA PHE A 46 -1.65 -6.74 -32.08
C PHE A 46 -2.12 -5.41 -32.69
N GLU A 47 -2.21 -4.35 -31.88
CA GLU A 47 -2.63 -3.02 -32.31
C GLU A 47 -4.04 -2.96 -32.94
N ILE A 48 -4.85 -4.02 -32.79
CA ILE A 48 -6.26 -4.08 -33.23
C ILE A 48 -7.10 -3.08 -32.46
N ARG A 49 -6.73 -2.83 -31.19
CA ARG A 49 -7.34 -1.76 -30.38
C ARG A 49 -6.30 -0.90 -29.69
N LYS A 50 -6.59 0.40 -29.61
CA LYS A 50 -5.81 1.31 -28.77
C LYS A 50 -6.14 1.09 -27.30
N ILE A 51 -5.13 0.78 -26.48
CA ILE A 51 -5.27 0.93 -25.03
C ILE A 51 -5.38 2.42 -24.75
N ARG A 52 -6.50 2.84 -24.15
CA ARG A 52 -6.52 4.13 -23.46
C ARG A 52 -5.58 4.00 -22.27
N THR A 53 -4.40 4.60 -22.37
CA THR A 53 -3.58 4.82 -21.18
C THR A 53 -4.42 5.69 -20.25
N TYR A 54 -4.48 5.33 -18.97
CA TYR A 54 -5.10 6.20 -18.00
C TYR A 54 -4.16 7.39 -17.81
N SER A 55 -4.31 8.42 -18.65
CA SER A 55 -3.53 9.64 -18.61
C SER A 55 -4.06 10.50 -17.46
N GLY A 56 -3.56 10.23 -16.26
CA GLY A 56 -3.86 11.04 -15.10
C GLY A 56 -2.92 10.65 -13.98
N ASP A 57 -2.20 11.63 -13.44
CA ASP A 57 -1.53 11.43 -12.17
C ASP A 57 -2.60 11.04 -11.13
N ARG A 58 -2.49 9.84 -10.59
CA ARG A 58 -3.37 9.31 -9.53
C ARG A 58 -2.56 9.08 -8.26
N SER A 59 -1.48 9.83 -8.09
CA SER A 59 -0.70 9.85 -6.85
C SER A 59 -1.22 10.93 -5.92
N GLY A 60 -1.11 10.67 -4.61
CA GLY A 60 -1.43 11.67 -3.58
C GLY A 60 -2.79 12.36 -3.78
N PRO A 61 -2.85 13.70 -3.68
CA PRO A 61 -4.08 14.48 -3.84
C PRO A 61 -4.82 14.28 -5.17
N ASN A 62 -4.13 13.85 -6.22
CA ASN A 62 -4.74 13.65 -7.54
C ASN A 62 -5.55 12.35 -7.63
N ASN A 63 -5.48 11.50 -6.60
CA ASN A 63 -6.35 10.33 -6.45
C ASN A 63 -7.61 10.67 -5.65
N PRO A 64 -8.83 10.52 -6.20
CA PRO A 64 -10.08 10.77 -5.47
C PRO A 64 -10.25 9.92 -4.19
N PHE A 65 -9.53 8.79 -4.10
CA PHE A 65 -9.53 7.93 -2.92
C PHE A 65 -8.46 8.30 -1.88
N TRP A 66 -7.66 9.34 -2.13
CA TRP A 66 -6.62 9.78 -1.21
C TRP A 66 -7.24 10.47 0.01
N LYS A 67 -6.96 9.91 1.18
CA LYS A 67 -7.47 10.38 2.46
C LYS A 67 -6.41 11.18 3.22
N GLY A 68 -5.83 12.18 2.55
CA GLY A 68 -4.79 13.03 3.15
C GLY A 68 -3.48 12.30 3.44
N GLY A 69 -3.24 11.15 2.81
CA GLY A 69 -2.01 10.36 3.02
C GLY A 69 -1.98 9.63 4.36
N ARG A 70 -3.12 9.42 5.00
CA ARG A 70 -3.21 8.65 6.26
C ARG A 70 -3.95 7.34 6.03
N TYR A 71 -3.33 6.21 6.40
CA TYR A 71 -3.99 4.89 6.31
C TYR A 71 -3.54 3.91 7.39
N GLN A 72 -4.38 2.91 7.67
CA GLN A 72 -4.03 1.79 8.53
C GLN A 72 -3.45 0.66 7.69
N ASP A 73 -2.22 0.24 8.00
CA ASP A 73 -1.63 -0.94 7.37
C ASP A 73 -2.31 -2.21 7.87
N LYS A 74 -2.75 -3.06 6.93
CA LYS A 74 -3.51 -4.27 7.26
C LYS A 74 -2.63 -5.36 7.88
N THR A 75 -1.34 -5.37 7.55
CA THR A 75 -0.42 -6.41 8.01
C THR A 75 0.04 -6.14 9.45
N SER A 76 0.48 -4.91 9.73
CA SER A 76 1.01 -4.52 11.04
C SER A 76 -0.01 -3.88 11.98
N GLY A 77 -1.13 -3.37 11.44
CA GLY A 77 -2.17 -2.67 12.20
C GLY A 77 -1.83 -1.22 12.56
N TYR A 78 -0.63 -0.73 12.25
CA TYR A 78 -0.22 0.65 12.51
C TYR A 78 -0.89 1.65 11.57
N ILE A 79 -1.03 2.89 12.04
CA ILE A 79 -1.37 4.02 11.18
C ILE A 79 -0.09 4.62 10.61
N LEU A 80 -0.07 4.80 9.28
CA LEU A 80 0.95 5.52 8.56
C LEU A 80 0.42 6.86 8.06
N VAL A 81 1.29 7.87 8.07
CA VAL A 81 1.03 9.23 7.60
C VAL A 81 2.09 9.60 6.57
N HIS A 82 1.65 10.10 5.41
CA HIS A 82 2.52 10.56 4.34
C HIS A 82 3.23 11.84 4.77
N ASN A 83 4.55 11.73 4.96
CA ASN A 83 5.44 12.83 5.28
C ASN A 83 6.83 12.50 4.70
N PRO A 84 7.03 12.70 3.38
CA PRO A 84 8.24 12.27 2.68
C PRO A 84 9.51 12.98 3.17
N GLU A 85 9.37 14.20 3.68
CA GLU A 85 10.49 15.00 4.21
C GLU A 85 10.95 14.54 5.61
N HIS A 86 10.18 13.67 6.27
CA HIS A 86 10.53 13.22 7.61
C HIS A 86 11.72 12.26 7.57
N PRO A 87 12.74 12.41 8.43
CA PRO A 87 13.92 11.52 8.43
C PRO A 87 13.60 10.04 8.69
N ALA A 88 12.50 9.77 9.39
CA ALA A 88 12.02 8.41 9.66
C ALA A 88 10.96 7.93 8.65
N SER A 89 10.83 8.60 7.49
CA SER A 89 9.94 8.15 6.42
C SER A 89 10.50 6.89 5.75
N ASN A 90 9.61 6.00 5.33
CA ASN A 90 9.98 4.83 4.54
C ASN A 90 10.21 5.20 3.06
N THR A 91 10.56 4.21 2.23
CA THR A 91 10.79 4.41 0.79
C THR A 91 9.60 4.97 0.01
N ASN A 92 8.39 4.89 0.58
CA ASN A 92 7.17 5.45 -0.01
C ASN A 92 6.78 6.81 0.60
N GLY A 93 7.64 7.41 1.44
CA GLY A 93 7.39 8.70 2.08
C GLY A 93 6.43 8.65 3.26
N TYR A 94 6.22 7.49 3.90
CA TYR A 94 5.31 7.36 5.05
C TYR A 94 6.05 7.17 6.38
N VAL A 95 5.51 7.74 7.44
CA VAL A 95 5.99 7.61 8.83
C VAL A 95 4.90 6.99 9.70
N LEU A 96 5.30 6.26 10.74
CA LEU A 96 4.37 5.74 11.75
C LEU A 96 3.76 6.88 12.58
N GLU A 97 2.43 6.94 12.66
CA GLU A 97 1.73 8.04 13.35
C GLU A 97 2.08 8.15 14.83
N HIS A 98 2.21 7.02 15.55
CA HIS A 98 2.59 7.04 16.97
C HIS A 98 3.96 7.69 17.21
N ARG A 99 4.87 7.62 16.25
CA ARG A 99 6.17 8.29 16.31
C ARG A 99 5.97 9.79 16.22
N LEU A 100 5.24 10.26 15.21
CA LEU A 100 4.93 11.69 15.02
C LEU A 100 4.26 12.28 16.26
N VAL A 101 3.27 11.59 16.83
CA VAL A 101 2.57 12.03 18.05
C VAL A 101 3.52 12.12 19.25
N MET A 102 4.44 11.16 19.39
CA MET A 102 5.42 11.22 20.48
C MET A 102 6.45 12.33 20.24
N GLU A 103 6.90 12.55 19.01
CA GLU A 103 7.83 13.63 18.64
C GLU A 103 7.24 15.01 18.93
N GLU A 104 5.96 15.20 18.60
CA GLU A 104 5.20 16.40 18.95
C GLU A 104 5.14 16.59 20.47
N LYS A 105 4.81 15.53 21.22
CA LYS A 105 4.75 15.56 22.69
C LYS A 105 6.10 15.89 23.33
N LEU A 106 7.21 15.48 22.72
CA LEU A 106 8.57 15.75 23.19
C LEU A 106 9.10 17.11 22.74
N GLY A 107 8.52 17.70 21.69
CA GLY A 107 9.07 18.88 21.02
C GLY A 107 10.38 18.62 20.27
N ARG A 108 10.68 17.36 19.92
CA ARG A 108 11.87 16.96 19.16
C ARG A 108 11.67 15.61 18.46
N LEU A 109 12.48 15.34 17.44
CA LEU A 109 12.55 14.01 16.81
C LEU A 109 12.98 12.93 17.83
N LEU A 110 12.50 11.69 17.65
CA LEU A 110 13.00 10.58 18.44
C LEU A 110 14.38 10.18 17.95
N LYS A 111 15.23 9.82 18.89
CA LYS A 111 16.55 9.28 18.63
C LYS A 111 16.45 7.88 18.02
N PRO A 112 17.50 7.39 17.33
CA PRO A 112 17.52 6.04 16.76
C PRO A 112 17.33 4.93 17.79
N ASN A 113 17.71 5.19 19.05
CA ASN A 113 17.57 4.24 20.16
C ASN A 113 16.27 4.42 20.98
N GLU A 114 15.30 5.21 20.50
CA GLU A 114 14.02 5.46 21.17
C GLU A 114 12.87 4.78 20.41
N ILE A 115 12.06 3.99 21.13
CA ILE A 115 10.90 3.24 20.60
C ILE A 115 9.63 3.69 21.33
N VAL A 116 8.50 3.71 20.63
CA VAL A 116 7.18 4.02 21.21
C VAL A 116 6.37 2.74 21.37
N TYR A 117 5.80 2.55 22.56
CA TYR A 117 4.87 1.47 22.88
C TYR A 117 3.45 2.00 23.09
N HIS A 118 2.46 1.19 22.71
CA HIS A 118 1.04 1.41 23.00
C HIS A 118 0.67 0.68 24.29
N LYS A 119 0.23 1.41 25.31
CA LYS A 119 -0.11 0.84 26.63
C LYS A 119 -1.25 -0.18 26.55
N ASN A 120 -2.22 0.04 25.67
CA ASN A 120 -3.35 -0.86 25.45
C ASN A 120 -3.13 -1.92 24.36
N SER A 121 -1.92 -2.04 23.82
CA SER A 121 -1.57 -2.95 22.72
C SER A 121 -2.33 -2.71 21.40
N LYS A 122 -3.16 -1.67 21.28
CA LYS A 122 -3.88 -1.32 20.06
C LYS A 122 -3.04 -0.36 19.21
N LYS A 123 -2.47 -0.89 18.12
CA LYS A 123 -1.53 -0.17 17.25
C LYS A 123 -2.10 1.05 16.51
N ASN A 124 -3.43 1.18 16.49
CA ASN A 124 -4.15 2.30 15.89
C ASN A 124 -4.65 3.34 16.90
N ASP A 125 -4.48 3.11 18.21
CA ASP A 125 -4.82 4.08 19.25
C ASP A 125 -3.61 4.97 19.56
N ASN A 126 -3.41 5.99 18.74
CA ASN A 126 -2.27 6.89 18.84
C ASN A 126 -2.53 8.10 19.77
N HIS A 127 -3.49 8.01 20.69
CA HIS A 127 -3.71 9.08 21.65
C HIS A 127 -2.45 9.32 22.52
N PRO A 128 -1.98 10.57 22.74
CA PRO A 128 -0.70 10.84 23.43
C PRO A 128 -0.57 10.23 24.85
N LYS A 129 -1.70 9.99 25.52
CA LYS A 129 -1.73 9.32 26.85
C LYS A 129 -1.57 7.80 26.77
N ASN A 130 -1.90 7.19 25.63
CA ASN A 130 -1.75 5.76 25.36
C ASN A 130 -0.35 5.38 24.87
N LEU A 131 0.49 6.38 24.55
CA LEU A 131 1.85 6.17 24.07
C LEU A 131 2.86 6.34 25.21
N ILE A 132 3.86 5.46 25.23
CA ILE A 132 4.97 5.50 26.18
C ILE A 132 6.30 5.26 25.46
N LEU A 133 7.36 5.92 25.91
CA LEU A 133 8.68 5.83 25.28
C LEU A 133 9.54 4.80 26.01
N ALA A 134 10.35 4.06 25.26
CA ALA A 134 11.37 3.13 25.77
C ALA A 134 12.69 3.33 25.03
N LEU A 135 13.78 2.79 25.57
CA LEU A 135 15.04 2.66 24.85
C LEU A 135 15.13 1.27 24.19
N VAL A 136 15.82 1.20 23.06
CA VAL A 136 16.21 -0.07 22.44
C VAL A 136 17.09 -0.85 23.43
N GLY A 137 16.81 -2.15 23.58
CA GLY A 137 17.57 -3.04 24.47
C GLY A 137 17.04 -3.15 25.89
N GLU A 138 15.99 -2.39 26.25
CA GLU A 138 15.28 -2.58 27.51
C GLU A 138 14.66 -3.99 27.59
N PRO A 139 14.67 -4.64 28.77
CA PRO A 139 14.23 -6.02 28.92
C PRO A 139 12.73 -6.19 28.64
N ILE A 140 12.39 -7.10 27.73
CA ILE A 140 11.01 -7.46 27.40
C ILE A 140 10.38 -8.21 28.59
N GLY A 141 9.11 -7.93 28.89
CA GLY A 141 8.36 -8.58 29.99
C GLY A 141 8.73 -8.10 31.40
N GLN A 142 9.77 -7.29 31.55
CA GLN A 142 10.15 -6.66 32.81
C GLN A 142 9.53 -5.26 32.92
N GLU A 143 9.51 -4.75 34.15
CA GLU A 143 9.11 -3.37 34.40
C GLU A 143 10.23 -2.43 33.94
N ILE A 144 9.92 -1.60 32.95
CA ILE A 144 10.82 -0.61 32.38
C ILE A 144 10.28 0.80 32.68
N LYS A 145 11.20 1.77 32.78
CA LYS A 145 10.85 3.15 33.12
C LYS A 145 10.97 4.02 31.88
N CYS A 146 9.90 4.72 31.53
CA CYS A 146 9.93 5.67 30.43
C CYS A 146 10.94 6.79 30.69
N PRO A 147 11.91 7.04 29.79
CA PRO A 147 12.92 8.07 30.00
C PRO A 147 12.34 9.48 29.95
N PHE A 148 11.14 9.66 29.37
CA PHE A 148 10.47 10.94 29.27
C PHE A 148 9.57 11.23 30.47
N CYS A 149 8.52 10.43 30.70
CA CYS A 149 7.52 10.70 31.74
C CYS A 149 7.76 9.96 33.06
N GLN A 150 8.83 9.15 33.16
CA GLN A 150 9.20 8.40 34.36
C GLN A 150 8.18 7.33 34.80
N GLU A 151 7.12 7.12 34.01
CA GLU A 151 6.10 6.09 34.22
C GLU A 151 6.69 4.69 33.99
N LYS A 152 6.29 3.74 34.84
CA LYS A 152 6.68 2.34 34.79
C LYS A 152 5.67 1.54 33.98
N PHE A 153 6.15 0.66 33.11
CA PHE A 153 5.31 -0.20 32.28
C PHE A 153 6.03 -1.49 31.92
N LYS A 154 5.31 -2.47 31.37
CA LYS A 154 5.90 -3.69 30.82
C LYS A 154 5.77 -3.66 29.31
N ALA A 155 6.89 -3.74 28.61
CA ALA A 155 6.90 -3.93 27.17
C ALA A 155 6.40 -5.35 26.84
N THR A 156 5.44 -5.43 25.92
CA THR A 156 4.90 -6.66 25.34
C THR A 156 5.59 -7.03 24.03
#